data_AF-A0A1D9H1M0-F1
#
_entry.id   AF-A0A1D9H1M0-F1
#
_cell.length_a   1.000
_cell.length_b   1.000
_cell.length_c   1.000
_cell.angle_alpha   90.00
_cell.angle_beta   90.00
_cell.angle_gamma   90.00
#
_symmetry.space_group_name_H-M   'P 1'
#
loop_
_entity.id
_entity.type
_entity.pdbx_description
1 polymer ?
#
loop_
_entity_poly.entity_id
_entity_poly.type
_entity_poly.pdbx_seq_one_letter_code
_entity_poly.pdbx_strand_id
1 'polypeptide(L)'
;MKVAEQHLPLLQQAQTGDPAALAEILRLCQPDIRRYAKRHCLVSDIDDAVQEALLILSRHIGSLRALAALSGWLFRVVERECRRLGRKALRFDPYDEEKLDHWLGSHSREGLRMELASALESLPADYRQIILLRDFEELTVRELAERLGISQAAAKSRLHRARTMAREYLLG
;
A
#
# COMPACT_ATOMS: atom_id res chain seq x y z
N MET A 1 -9.80 -10.80 -7.44
CA MET A 1 -10.82 -11.56 -6.68
C MET A 1 -12.16 -11.32 -7.35
N LYS A 2 -12.85 -12.39 -7.77
CA LYS A 2 -14.14 -12.31 -8.48
C LYS A 2 -15.37 -12.51 -7.57
N VAL A 3 -15.17 -12.65 -6.25
CA VAL A 3 -16.23 -12.95 -5.29
C VAL A 3 -17.40 -11.95 -5.36
N ALA A 4 -17.09 -10.66 -5.48
CA ALA A 4 -18.11 -9.60 -5.60
C ALA A 4 -18.96 -9.69 -6.87
N GLU A 5 -18.38 -10.16 -7.98
CA GLU A 5 -19.05 -10.25 -9.29
C GLU A 5 -19.84 -11.56 -9.42
N GLN A 6 -19.37 -12.64 -8.81
CA GLN A 6 -19.91 -13.99 -9.01
C GLN A 6 -20.94 -14.41 -7.95
N HIS A 7 -20.97 -13.74 -6.78
CA HIS A 7 -21.78 -14.16 -5.63
C HIS A 7 -22.62 -13.03 -5.03
N LEU A 8 -23.12 -12.12 -5.86
CA LEU A 8 -23.93 -10.98 -5.42
C LEU A 8 -25.16 -11.38 -4.57
N PRO A 9 -25.95 -12.42 -4.92
CA PRO A 9 -27.09 -12.83 -4.09
C PRO A 9 -26.67 -13.32 -2.69
N LEU A 10 -25.55 -14.05 -2.61
CA LEU A 10 -25.00 -14.55 -1.36
C LEU A 10 -24.47 -13.40 -0.49
N LEU A 11 -23.87 -12.38 -1.10
CA LEU A 11 -23.46 -11.17 -0.40
C LEU A 11 -24.64 -10.40 0.18
N GLN A 12 -25.75 -10.30 -0.55
CA GLN A 12 -26.97 -9.64 -0.05
C GLN A 12 -27.56 -10.39 1.15
N GLN A 13 -27.62 -11.72 1.10
CA GLN A 13 -28.08 -12.55 2.22
C GLN A 13 -27.19 -12.35 3.47
N ALA A 14 -25.87 -12.34 3.28
CA ALA A 14 -24.93 -12.06 4.36
C ALA A 14 -25.09 -10.64 4.92
N GLN A 15 -25.42 -9.63 4.09
CA GLN A 15 -25.74 -8.27 4.56
C GLN A 15 -27.00 -8.21 5.43
N THR A 16 -28.01 -9.01 5.09
CA THR A 16 -29.25 -9.10 5.86
C THR A 16 -29.15 -9.94 7.14
N GLY A 17 -27.95 -10.47 7.45
CA GLY A 17 -27.68 -11.19 8.68
C GLY A 17 -27.80 -12.71 8.59
N ASP A 18 -27.83 -13.30 7.39
CA ASP A 18 -27.80 -14.76 7.24
C ASP A 18 -26.41 -15.31 7.62
N PRO A 19 -26.32 -16.12 8.70
CA PRO A 19 -25.05 -16.65 9.18
C PRO A 19 -24.42 -17.68 8.24
N ALA A 20 -25.23 -18.45 7.49
CA ALA A 20 -24.74 -19.43 6.53
C ALA A 20 -24.16 -18.74 5.30
N ALA A 21 -24.84 -17.69 4.81
CA ALA A 21 -24.34 -16.86 3.72
C ALA A 21 -23.02 -16.16 4.10
N LEU A 22 -22.94 -15.63 5.32
CA LEU A 22 -21.72 -15.02 5.83
C LEU A 22 -20.56 -16.02 5.88
N ALA A 23 -20.77 -17.20 6.45
CA ALA A 23 -19.74 -18.24 6.53
C ALA A 23 -19.20 -18.61 5.14
N GLU A 24 -20.07 -18.74 4.14
CA GLU A 24 -19.67 -19.06 2.78
C GLU A 24 -18.88 -17.93 2.12
N ILE A 25 -19.28 -16.66 2.31
CA ILE A 25 -18.50 -15.50 1.82
C ILE A 25 -17.10 -15.47 2.43
N LEU A 26 -16.96 -15.70 3.73
CA LEU A 26 -15.65 -15.76 4.38
C LEU A 26 -14.78 -16.87 3.77
N ARG A 27 -15.35 -18.05 3.53
CA ARG A 27 -14.68 -19.20 2.90
C ARG A 27 -14.22 -18.88 1.48
N LEU A 28 -15.03 -18.18 0.69
CA LEU A 28 -14.70 -17.79 -0.68
C LEU A 28 -13.61 -16.71 -0.75
N CYS A 29 -13.61 -15.76 0.19
CA CYS A 29 -12.62 -14.69 0.25
C CYS A 29 -11.24 -15.17 0.70
N GLN A 30 -11.18 -16.12 1.64
CA GLN A 30 -9.95 -16.53 2.33
C GLN A 30 -8.77 -16.90 1.39
N PRO A 31 -8.93 -17.70 0.32
CA PRO A 31 -7.79 -18.06 -0.54
C PRO A 31 -7.18 -16.87 -1.28
N ASP A 32 -8.01 -15.92 -1.73
CA ASP A 32 -7.57 -14.73 -2.46
C ASP A 32 -6.81 -13.77 -1.55
N ILE A 33 -7.36 -13.48 -0.37
CA ILE A 33 -6.69 -12.59 0.59
C ILE A 33 -5.42 -13.19 1.15
N ARG A 34 -5.36 -14.52 1.32
CA ARG A 34 -4.14 -15.21 1.75
C ARG A 34 -3.04 -15.13 0.70
N ARG A 35 -3.38 -15.30 -0.59
CA ARG A 35 -2.42 -15.07 -1.70
C ARG A 35 -1.94 -13.63 -1.74
N TYR A 36 -2.82 -12.67 -1.49
CA TYR A 36 -2.47 -11.26 -1.44
C TYR A 36 -1.53 -10.96 -0.26
N ALA A 37 -1.86 -11.44 0.94
CA ALA A 37 -1.05 -11.29 2.15
C ALA A 37 0.37 -11.87 1.98
N LYS A 38 0.51 -13.06 1.37
CA LYS A 38 1.82 -13.67 1.06
C LYS A 38 2.77 -12.77 0.26
N ARG A 39 2.25 -11.82 -0.53
CA ARG A 39 3.06 -10.90 -1.34
C ARG A 39 3.36 -9.58 -0.64
N HIS A 40 2.61 -9.21 0.40
CA HIS A 40 2.62 -7.87 0.99
C HIS A 40 2.99 -7.85 2.49
N CYS A 41 2.80 -8.96 3.21
CA CYS A 41 3.27 -9.10 4.59
C CYS A 41 4.79 -9.30 4.61
N LEU A 42 5.51 -8.50 5.40
CA LEU A 42 6.96 -8.58 5.59
C LEU A 42 7.38 -9.67 6.59
N VAL A 43 6.47 -10.14 7.46
CA VAL A 43 6.76 -11.03 8.60
C VAL A 43 5.79 -12.22 8.62
N SER A 44 6.21 -13.31 9.28
CA SER A 44 5.66 -14.67 9.27
C SER A 44 4.18 -14.85 9.67
N ASP A 45 3.49 -13.82 10.15
CA ASP A 45 2.11 -13.93 10.67
C ASP A 45 1.06 -13.62 9.58
N ILE A 46 1.22 -14.24 8.41
CA ILE A 46 0.27 -14.12 7.29
C ILE A 46 -1.11 -14.63 7.67
N ASP A 47 -1.16 -15.76 8.38
CA ASP A 47 -2.42 -16.40 8.75
C ASP A 47 -3.19 -15.56 9.80
N ASP A 48 -2.49 -14.86 10.69
CA ASP A 48 -3.11 -13.91 11.63
C ASP A 48 -3.68 -12.67 10.91
N ALA A 49 -2.94 -12.12 9.93
CA ALA A 49 -3.43 -10.99 9.14
C ALA A 49 -4.71 -11.36 8.37
N VAL A 50 -4.74 -12.57 7.82
CA VAL A 50 -5.89 -13.12 7.11
C VAL A 50 -7.06 -13.35 8.07
N GLN A 51 -6.83 -13.90 9.25
CA GLN A 51 -7.88 -14.10 10.26
C GLN A 51 -8.49 -12.76 10.70
N GLU A 52 -7.68 -11.76 11.02
CA GLU A 52 -8.18 -10.45 11.42
C GLU A 52 -8.97 -9.78 10.29
N ALA A 53 -8.52 -9.89 9.04
CA ALA A 53 -9.26 -9.37 7.90
C ALA A 53 -10.65 -10.04 7.73
N LEU A 54 -10.75 -11.35 7.99
CA LEU A 54 -12.03 -12.07 7.96
C LEU A 54 -12.95 -11.67 9.13
N LEU A 55 -12.41 -11.43 10.32
CA LEU A 55 -13.15 -10.90 11.47
C LEU A 55 -13.66 -9.46 11.22
N ILE A 56 -12.86 -8.63 10.58
CA ILE A 56 -13.28 -7.28 10.18
C ILE A 56 -14.39 -7.36 9.14
N LEU A 57 -14.24 -8.22 8.12
CA LEU A 57 -15.28 -8.47 7.13
C LEU A 57 -16.59 -8.92 7.77
N SER A 58 -16.57 -9.88 8.70
CA SER A 58 -17.79 -10.36 9.33
C SER A 58 -18.54 -9.29 10.11
N ARG A 59 -17.83 -8.35 10.75
CA ARG A 59 -18.41 -7.22 11.49
C ARG A 59 -18.95 -6.12 10.58
N HIS A 60 -18.38 -5.92 9.39
CA HIS A 60 -18.67 -4.77 8.52
C HIS A 60 -19.46 -5.13 7.26
N ILE A 61 -19.73 -6.41 7.01
CA ILE A 61 -20.43 -6.83 5.80
C ILE A 61 -21.79 -6.13 5.64
N GLY A 62 -22.55 -6.00 6.72
CA GLY A 62 -23.86 -5.33 6.74
C GLY A 62 -23.83 -3.82 6.48
N SER A 63 -22.67 -3.16 6.58
CA SER A 63 -22.53 -1.72 6.32
C SER A 63 -21.88 -1.38 4.97
N LEU A 64 -21.54 -2.39 4.16
CA LEU A 64 -20.96 -2.21 2.82
C LEU A 64 -21.99 -1.62 1.85
N ARG A 65 -21.86 -0.31 1.56
CA ARG A 65 -22.77 0.40 0.64
C ARG A 65 -22.67 -0.06 -0.81
N ALA A 66 -21.52 -0.56 -1.23
CA ALA A 66 -21.26 -1.03 -2.59
C ALA A 66 -20.63 -2.43 -2.55
N LEU A 67 -21.43 -3.46 -2.81
CA LEU A 67 -20.97 -4.86 -2.80
C LEU A 67 -19.86 -5.12 -3.84
N ALA A 68 -19.90 -4.43 -4.99
CA ALA A 68 -18.85 -4.48 -6.00
C ALA A 68 -17.48 -4.01 -5.48
N ALA A 69 -17.45 -3.13 -4.45
CA ALA A 69 -16.22 -2.62 -3.87
C ALA A 69 -15.61 -3.56 -2.81
N LEU A 70 -16.30 -4.64 -2.44
CA LEU A 70 -15.84 -5.60 -1.42
C LEU A 70 -14.40 -6.03 -1.67
N SER A 71 -14.07 -6.36 -2.92
CA SER A 71 -12.74 -6.88 -3.25
C SER A 71 -11.62 -5.88 -2.99
N GLY A 72 -11.79 -4.64 -3.47
CA GLY A 72 -10.80 -3.59 -3.25
C GLY A 72 -10.73 -3.15 -1.80
N TRP A 73 -11.86 -3.14 -1.09
CA TRP A 73 -11.90 -2.85 0.34
C TRP A 73 -11.17 -3.93 1.15
N LEU A 74 -11.43 -5.20 0.90
CA LEU A 74 -10.85 -6.30 1.66
C LEU A 74 -9.33 -6.41 1.47
N PHE A 75 -8.81 -6.14 0.27
CA PHE A 75 -7.36 -6.07 0.07
C PHE A 75 -6.70 -4.94 0.87
N ARG A 76 -7.35 -3.77 0.98
CA ARG A 76 -6.87 -2.68 1.84
C ARG A 76 -6.85 -3.07 3.32
N VAL A 77 -7.86 -3.81 3.79
CA VAL A 77 -7.90 -4.35 5.16
C VAL A 77 -6.71 -5.28 5.39
N VAL A 78 -6.47 -6.22 4.48
CA VAL A 78 -5.35 -7.18 4.58
C VAL A 78 -4.00 -6.46 4.62
N GLU A 79 -3.81 -5.46 3.76
CA GLU A 79 -2.59 -4.66 3.74
C GLU A 79 -2.36 -3.92 5.07
N ARG A 80 -3.42 -3.33 5.63
CA ARG A 80 -3.37 -2.68 6.94
C ARG A 80 -2.98 -3.65 8.06
N GLU A 81 -3.55 -4.85 8.07
CA GLU A 81 -3.25 -5.87 9.09
C GLU A 81 -1.84 -6.46 8.93
N CYS A 82 -1.38 -6.72 7.70
CA CYS A 82 0.01 -7.09 7.41
C CYS A 82 1.00 -6.05 7.98
N ARG A 83 0.70 -4.76 7.78
CA ARG A 83 1.52 -3.67 8.33
C ARG A 83 1.46 -3.65 9.85
N ARG A 84 0.28 -3.81 10.47
CA ARG A 84 0.12 -3.83 11.93
C ARG A 84 0.92 -4.93 12.60
N LEU A 85 0.87 -6.15 12.06
CA LEU A 85 1.62 -7.28 12.60
C LEU A 85 3.12 -7.11 12.35
N GLY A 86 3.51 -6.59 11.19
CA GLY A 86 4.90 -6.19 10.92
C GLY A 86 5.44 -5.18 11.94
N ARG A 87 4.66 -4.14 12.28
CA ARG A 87 5.01 -3.14 13.31
C ARG A 87 5.26 -3.80 14.67
N LYS A 88 4.37 -4.70 15.08
CA LYS A 88 4.45 -5.41 16.37
C LYS A 88 5.68 -6.33 16.43
N ALA A 89 5.95 -7.05 15.35
CA ALA A 89 7.06 -8.01 15.29
C ALA A 89 8.44 -7.34 15.17
N LEU A 90 8.54 -6.22 14.45
CA LEU A 90 9.82 -5.56 14.16
C LEU A 90 10.17 -4.40 15.10
N ARG A 91 9.26 -3.96 15.98
CA ARG A 91 9.43 -2.79 16.88
C ARG A 91 9.96 -1.53 16.16
N PHE A 92 9.66 -1.39 14.87
CA PHE A 92 10.20 -0.35 14.01
C PHE A 92 9.11 0.11 13.03
N ASP A 93 8.93 1.42 12.91
CA ASP A 93 8.04 2.05 11.94
C ASP A 93 8.79 3.17 11.19
N PRO A 94 9.11 3.00 9.90
CA PRO A 94 9.72 4.06 9.09
C PRO A 94 8.75 5.19 8.72
N TYR A 95 7.44 5.06 9.05
CA TYR A 95 6.38 6.06 8.82
C TYR A 95 5.36 6.04 9.96
N ASP A 96 5.83 6.09 11.20
CA ASP A 96 5.00 6.26 12.40
C ASP A 96 4.07 7.47 12.21
N GLU A 97 2.76 7.25 12.01
CA GLU A 97 1.78 8.30 11.67
C GLU A 97 1.69 9.37 12.77
N GLU A 98 1.82 9.02 14.05
CA GLU A 98 1.82 10.00 15.15
C GLU A 98 3.11 10.82 15.16
N LYS A 99 4.27 10.20 14.94
CA LYS A 99 5.53 10.95 14.77
C LYS A 99 5.53 11.77 13.49
N LEU A 100 4.94 11.26 12.41
CA LEU A 100 4.85 11.94 11.12
C LEU A 100 3.93 13.15 11.24
N ASP A 101 2.77 13.02 11.91
CA ASP A 101 1.87 14.15 12.16
C ASP A 101 2.49 15.16 13.13
N HIS A 102 3.20 14.70 14.15
CA HIS A 102 3.95 15.59 15.05
C HIS A 102 5.09 16.31 14.30
N TRP A 103 5.81 15.62 13.43
CA TRP A 103 6.89 16.18 12.61
C TRP A 103 6.36 17.13 11.52
N LEU A 104 5.27 16.77 10.82
CA LEU A 104 4.60 17.64 9.86
C LEU A 104 3.96 18.86 10.55
N GLY A 105 3.53 18.72 11.80
CA GLY A 105 3.04 19.83 12.62
C GLY A 105 4.14 20.76 13.12
N SER A 106 5.38 20.27 13.26
CA SER A 106 6.54 21.08 13.67
C SER A 106 7.25 21.78 12.51
N HIS A 107 6.92 21.44 11.26
CA HIS A 107 7.48 22.07 10.07
C HIS A 107 6.40 22.84 9.30
N SER A 108 6.74 24.03 8.81
CA SER A 108 5.82 24.72 7.90
C SER A 108 5.76 24.01 6.56
N ARG A 109 4.58 23.92 5.95
CA ARG A 109 4.40 23.31 4.62
C ARG A 109 5.27 23.99 3.54
N GLU A 110 5.50 25.29 3.69
CA GLU A 110 6.37 26.05 2.78
C GLU A 110 7.86 25.69 2.98
N GLY A 111 8.29 25.55 4.24
CA GLY A 111 9.65 25.10 4.57
C GLY A 111 9.94 23.71 4.00
N LEU A 112 9.03 22.76 4.19
CA LEU A 112 9.16 21.40 3.63
C LEU A 112 9.24 21.40 2.09
N ARG A 113 8.52 22.30 1.43
CA ARG A 113 8.61 22.46 -0.04
C ARG A 113 9.95 22.99 -0.48
N MET A 114 10.47 23.99 0.24
CA MET A 114 11.79 24.57 -0.05
C MET A 114 12.92 23.56 0.18
N GLU A 115 12.87 22.82 1.28
CA GLU A 115 13.83 21.75 1.59
C GLU A 115 13.81 20.64 0.54
N LEU A 116 12.62 20.17 0.15
CA LEU A 116 12.47 19.18 -0.92
C LEU A 116 12.99 19.70 -2.27
N ALA A 117 12.67 20.94 -2.63
CA ALA A 117 13.15 21.55 -3.86
C ALA A 117 14.68 21.62 -3.88
N SER A 118 15.30 22.09 -2.79
CA SER A 118 16.75 22.17 -2.65
C SER A 118 17.43 20.81 -2.71
N ALA A 119 16.87 19.79 -2.05
CA ALA A 119 17.37 18.42 -2.10
C ALA A 119 17.31 17.83 -3.52
N LEU A 120 16.21 18.07 -4.25
CA LEU A 120 16.07 17.63 -5.64
C LEU A 120 17.01 18.40 -6.60
N GLU A 121 17.26 19.68 -6.36
CA GLU A 121 18.22 20.48 -7.12
C GLU A 121 19.67 20.07 -6.90
N SER A 122 19.98 19.53 -5.72
CA SER A 122 21.30 19.02 -5.36
C SER A 122 21.64 17.68 -6.02
N LEU A 123 20.63 17.00 -6.60
CA LEU A 123 20.85 15.76 -7.33
C LEU A 123 21.53 15.99 -8.68
N PRO A 124 22.45 15.11 -9.09
CA PRO A 124 22.90 15.06 -10.47
C PRO A 124 21.72 14.90 -11.44
N ALA A 125 21.83 15.52 -12.62
CA ALA A 125 20.73 15.67 -13.58
C ALA A 125 20.00 14.34 -13.88
N ASP A 126 20.74 13.26 -14.12
CA ASP A 126 20.17 11.94 -14.43
C ASP A 126 19.34 11.34 -13.28
N TYR A 127 19.72 11.62 -12.04
CA TYR A 127 19.02 11.16 -10.84
C TYR A 127 17.79 12.03 -10.56
N ARG A 128 17.90 13.34 -10.75
CA ARG A 128 16.76 14.25 -10.67
C ARG A 128 15.70 13.89 -11.71
N GLN A 129 16.13 13.68 -12.96
CA GLN A 129 15.24 13.37 -14.08
C GLN A 129 14.44 12.09 -13.83
N ILE A 130 15.09 11.00 -13.39
CA ILE A 130 14.38 9.73 -13.18
C ILE A 130 13.37 9.81 -12.02
N ILE A 131 13.64 10.61 -10.97
CA ILE A 131 12.67 10.86 -9.90
C ILE A 131 11.49 11.64 -10.43
N LEU A 132 11.71 12.74 -11.16
CA LEU A 132 10.62 13.56 -11.69
C LEU A 132 9.70 12.75 -12.60
N LEU A 133 10.28 11.99 -13.53
CA LEU A 133 9.51 11.12 -14.41
C LEU A 133 8.72 10.04 -13.65
N ARG A 134 9.25 9.53 -12.54
CA ARG A 134 8.59 8.48 -11.76
C ARG A 134 7.51 9.02 -10.81
N ASP A 135 7.84 10.09 -10.09
CA ASP A 135 7.10 10.55 -8.92
C ASP A 135 6.20 11.76 -9.24
N PHE A 136 6.42 12.44 -10.37
CA PHE A 136 5.52 13.50 -10.88
C PHE A 136 4.75 13.07 -12.14
N GLU A 137 5.40 12.40 -13.09
CA GLU A 137 4.73 11.91 -14.31
C GLU A 137 4.20 10.48 -14.16
N GLU A 138 4.38 9.84 -13.00
CA GLU A 138 3.89 8.51 -12.63
C GLU A 138 4.33 7.35 -13.56
N LEU A 139 5.37 7.55 -14.39
CA LEU A 139 5.80 6.56 -15.37
C LEU A 139 6.23 5.24 -14.72
N THR A 140 5.83 4.12 -15.31
CA THR A 140 6.28 2.79 -14.91
C THR A 140 7.78 2.61 -15.16
N VAL A 141 8.41 1.64 -14.49
CA VAL A 141 9.83 1.32 -14.72
C VAL A 141 10.13 0.99 -16.19
N ARG A 142 9.16 0.39 -16.89
CA ARG A 142 9.27 0.10 -18.31
C ARG A 142 9.28 1.39 -19.14
N GLU A 143 8.33 2.29 -18.90
CA GLU A 143 8.26 3.59 -19.59
C GLU A 143 9.46 4.48 -19.27
N LEU A 144 9.97 4.46 -18.04
CA LEU A 144 11.22 5.14 -17.67
C LEU A 144 12.40 4.62 -18.48
N ALA A 145 12.52 3.30 -18.60
CA ALA A 145 13.58 2.65 -19.36
C ALA A 145 13.51 3.04 -20.85
N GLU A 146 12.32 2.98 -21.44
CA GLU A 146 12.06 3.40 -22.82
C GLU A 146 12.37 4.89 -23.02
N ARG A 147 11.88 5.75 -22.13
CA ARG A 147 12.04 7.21 -22.19
C ARG A 147 13.48 7.67 -22.03
N LEU A 148 14.25 6.99 -21.19
CA LEU A 148 15.65 7.31 -20.89
C LEU A 148 16.65 6.53 -21.75
N GLY A 149 16.19 5.62 -22.62
CA GLY A 149 17.07 4.80 -23.46
C GLY A 149 17.98 3.86 -22.68
N ILE A 150 17.52 3.35 -21.53
CA ILE A 150 18.29 2.44 -20.65
C ILE A 150 17.56 1.12 -20.42
N SER A 151 18.23 0.14 -19.82
CA SER A 151 17.57 -1.11 -19.41
C SER A 151 16.65 -0.90 -18.20
N GLN A 152 15.61 -1.72 -18.05
CA GLN A 152 14.74 -1.68 -16.86
C GLN A 152 15.51 -1.92 -15.55
N ALA A 153 16.55 -2.76 -15.58
CA ALA A 153 17.42 -2.98 -14.43
C ALA A 153 18.21 -1.70 -14.06
N ALA A 154 18.75 -1.01 -15.07
CA ALA A 154 19.41 0.28 -14.87
C ALA A 154 18.43 1.34 -14.35
N ALA A 155 17.20 1.39 -14.86
CA ALA A 155 16.15 2.30 -14.39
C ALA A 155 15.81 2.07 -12.90
N LYS A 156 15.61 0.81 -12.49
CA LYS A 156 15.38 0.46 -11.08
C LYS A 156 16.53 0.88 -10.19
N SER A 157 17.76 0.56 -10.59
CA SER A 157 18.96 0.88 -9.83
C SER A 157 19.18 2.39 -9.72
N ARG A 158 18.98 3.13 -10.81
CA ARG A 158 19.14 4.58 -10.86
C ARG A 158 18.07 5.29 -10.02
N LEU A 159 16.81 4.87 -10.10
CA LEU A 159 15.73 5.41 -9.28
C LEU A 159 15.97 5.17 -7.78
N HIS A 160 16.44 3.97 -7.42
CA HIS A 160 16.80 3.68 -6.03
C HIS A 160 17.91 4.60 -5.52
N ARG A 161 19.02 4.73 -6.27
CA ARG A 161 20.12 5.64 -5.92
C ARG A 161 19.66 7.09 -5.80
N ALA A 162 18.85 7.55 -6.76
CA ALA A 162 18.31 8.91 -6.73
C ALA A 162 17.55 9.19 -5.43
N ARG A 163 16.69 8.26 -4.99
CA ARG A 163 15.88 8.42 -3.77
C ARG A 163 16.73 8.35 -2.50
N THR A 164 17.77 7.52 -2.49
CA THR A 164 18.73 7.47 -1.38
C THR A 164 19.46 8.81 -1.24
N MET A 165 19.98 9.36 -2.34
CA MET A 165 20.66 10.66 -2.34
C MET A 165 19.71 11.79 -1.91
N ALA A 166 18.49 11.82 -2.45
CA ALA A 166 17.50 12.83 -2.07
C ALA A 166 17.19 12.79 -0.57
N ARG A 167 17.15 11.60 0.03
CA ARG A 167 16.98 11.44 1.47
C ARG A 167 18.20 11.92 2.25
N GLU A 168 19.40 11.62 1.80
CA GLU A 168 20.63 12.10 2.45
C GLU A 168 20.69 13.63 2.47
N TYR A 169 20.31 14.30 1.36
CA TYR A 169 20.22 15.76 1.31
C TYR A 169 19.08 16.36 2.14
N LEU A 170 18.04 15.59 2.47
CA LEU A 170 16.96 16.02 3.36
C LEU A 170 17.27 15.83 4.85
N LEU A 171 18.24 14.97 5.18
CA LEU A 171 18.57 14.62 6.57
C LEU A 171 19.92 15.18 7.04
N GLY A 172 20.69 15.79 6.15
CA GLY A 172 21.96 16.48 6.43
C GLY A 172 21.82 17.98 6.25
#